data_AF-F3G1Z1-F1
#
_entry.id   AF-F3G1Z1-F1
#
_cell.length_a   1.000
_cell.length_b   1.000
_cell.length_c   1.000
_cell.angle_alpha   90.00
_cell.angle_beta   90.00
_cell.angle_gamma   90.00
#
_symmetry.space_group_name_H-M   'P 1'
#
loop_
_entity.id
_entity.type
_entity.pdbx_description
1 polymer ?
#
loop_
_entity_poly.entity_id
_entity_poly.type
_entity_poly.pdbx_seq_one_letter_code
_entity_poly.pdbx_strand_id
1 'polypeptide(L)' 'EWMKGKTLDEAETIKNTQLAEELALPPVKIHCSVLAEDAIKAAVRDYKQKKGLL' A
#
# COMPACT_ATOMS: atom_id res chain seq x y z
N GLU A 1 4.67 -6.01 8.83
CA GLU A 1 4.81 -7.42 8.40
C GLU A 1 4.41 -7.66 6.95
N TRP A 2 3.22 -7.28 6.48
CA TRP A 2 2.75 -7.54 5.10
C TRP A 2 3.66 -7.09 3.94
N MET A 3 4.47 -6.05 4.16
CA MET A 3 5.41 -5.53 3.16
C MET A 3 6.76 -6.23 3.14
N LYS A 4 7.10 -7.00 4.19
CA LYS A 4 8.41 -7.64 4.27
C LYS A 4 8.48 -8.78 3.25
N GLY A 5 9.54 -8.79 2.45
CA GLY A 5 9.77 -9.81 1.42
C GLY A 5 9.04 -9.56 0.09
N LYS A 6 8.23 -8.50 -0.02
CA LYS A 6 7.65 -8.06 -1.29
C LYS A 6 8.61 -7.15 -2.05
N THR A 7 8.56 -7.23 -3.36
CA THR A 7 9.20 -6.30 -4.29
C THR A 7 8.45 -4.96 -4.34
N LEU A 8 9.08 -3.93 -4.90
CA LEU A 8 8.46 -2.61 -5.04
C LEU A 8 7.24 -2.65 -5.97
N ASP A 9 7.29 -3.46 -7.02
CA ASP A 9 6.19 -3.57 -7.98
C ASP A 9 5.00 -4.31 -7.35
N GLU A 10 5.25 -5.36 -6.56
CA GLU A 10 4.20 -6.01 -5.77
C GLU A 10 3.58 -5.03 -4.77
N ALA A 11 4.40 -4.20 -4.11
CA ALA A 11 3.90 -3.19 -3.17
C ALA A 11 3.00 -2.15 -3.87
N GLU A 12 3.32 -1.74 -5.10
CA GLU A 12 2.50 -0.81 -5.89
C GLU A 12 1.16 -1.40 -6.35
N THR A 13 1.10 -2.73 -6.52
CA THR A 13 -0.13 -3.42 -6.95
C THR A 13 -1.14 -3.65 -5.83
N ILE A 14 -0.77 -3.40 -4.57
CA ILE A 14 -1.67 -3.57 -3.42
C ILE A 14 -2.83 -2.58 -3.52
N LYS A 15 -4.06 -3.10 -3.39
CA LYS A 15 -5.30 -2.32 -3.42
C LYS A 15 -5.94 -2.23 -2.05
N ASN A 16 -6.63 -1.13 -1.77
CA ASN A 16 -7.41 -0.96 -0.55
C ASN A 16 -8.46 -2.04 -0.33
N THR A 17 -8.98 -2.66 -1.40
CA THR A 17 -10.00 -3.71 -1.31
C THR A 17 -9.42 -4.95 -0.64
N GLN A 18 -8.21 -5.37 -1.04
CA GLN A 18 -7.51 -6.48 -0.40
C GLN A 18 -7.18 -6.18 1.06
N LEU A 19 -6.76 -4.95 1.37
CA LEU A 19 -6.48 -4.52 2.74
C LEU A 19 -7.75 -4.48 3.61
N ALA A 20 -8.88 -4.07 3.04
CA ALA A 20 -10.16 -4.03 3.74
C ALA A 20 -10.73 -5.43 3.99
N GLU A 21 -10.60 -6.34 3.02
CA GLU A 21 -11.01 -7.74 3.13
C GLU A 21 -10.20 -8.48 4.19
N GLU A 22 -8.86 -8.38 4.15
CA GLU A 22 -7.98 -9.04 5.11
C GLU A 22 -8.24 -8.58 6.55
N LEU A 23 -8.50 -7.28 6.72
CA LEU A 23 -8.76 -6.68 8.02
C LEU A 23 -10.24 -6.70 8.42
N ALA A 24 -11.11 -7.32 7.61
CA ALA A 24 -12.55 -7.36 7.78
C ALA A 24 -13.15 -6.00 8.16
N LEU A 25 -12.73 -4.93 7.47
CA LEU A 25 -13.11 -3.57 7.83
C LEU A 25 -14.61 -3.35 7.57
N PRO A 26 -15.37 -2.83 8.56
CA PRO A 26 -16.74 -2.43 8.32
C PRO A 26 -16.78 -1.25 7.34
N PRO A 27 -17.92 -1.00 6.65
CA PRO A 27 -18.03 0.05 5.63
C PRO A 27 -17.52 1.43 6.06
N VAL A 28 -17.77 1.80 7.33
CA VAL A 28 -17.36 3.09 7.90
C VAL A 28 -15.84 3.23 8.10
N LYS A 29 -15.08 2.13 8.10
CA LYS A 29 -13.61 2.11 8.28
C LYS A 29 -12.84 1.83 7.00
N ILE A 30 -13.49 1.73 5.84
CA ILE A 30 -12.81 1.54 4.55
C ILE A 30 -11.83 2.68 4.25
N HIS A 31 -12.08 3.90 4.76
CA HIS A 31 -11.12 5.01 4.62
C HIS A 31 -9.72 4.67 5.17
N CYS A 32 -9.61 3.77 6.15
CA CYS A 32 -8.33 3.31 6.67
C CYS A 32 -7.54 2.47 5.65
N SER A 33 -8.23 1.66 4.82
CA SER A 33 -7.56 0.88 3.78
C SER A 33 -7.15 1.74 2.59
N VAL A 34 -7.94 2.76 2.25
CA VAL A 34 -7.57 3.78 1.25
C VAL A 34 -6.33 4.54 1.70
N LEU A 35 -6.32 5.02 2.95
CA LEU A 35 -5.16 5.72 3.51
C LEU A 35 -3.91 4.83 3.55
N ALA A 36 -4.07 3.54 3.87
CA ALA A 36 -2.97 2.59 3.86
C ALA A 36 -2.41 2.39 2.43
N GLU A 37 -3.27 2.21 1.43
CA GLU A 37 -2.86 2.11 0.02
C GLU A 37 -2.06 3.34 -0.44
N ASP A 38 -2.58 4.54 -0.16
CA ASP A 38 -1.94 5.79 -0.53
C ASP A 38 -0.56 5.95 0.13
N ALA A 39 -0.46 5.59 1.41
CA ALA A 39 0.80 5.64 2.15
C ALA A 39 1.86 4.69 1.55
N ILE A 40 1.45 3.48 1.14
CA ILE A 40 2.35 2.51 0.49
C ILE A 40 2.86 3.07 -0.84
N LYS A 41 1.96 3.56 -1.69
CA LYS A 41 2.32 4.14 -3.00
C LYS A 41 3.23 5.35 -2.86
N ALA A 42 2.94 6.24 -1.90
CA ALA A 42 3.78 7.40 -1.60
C ALA A 42 5.19 6.97 -1.16
N ALA A 43 5.29 5.96 -0.28
CA ALA A 43 6.57 5.45 0.19
C ALA A 43 7.40 4.80 -0.93
N VAL A 44 6.77 4.00 -1.81
CA VAL A 44 7.47 3.40 -2.95
C VAL A 44 7.94 4.47 -3.93
N ARG A 45 7.10 5.46 -4.24
CA ARG A 45 7.48 6.58 -5.11
C ARG A 45 8.67 7.36 -4.55
N ASP A 46 8.63 7.72 -3.27
CA ASP A 46 9.72 8.42 -2.59
C ASP A 46 11.03 7.60 -2.64
N TYR A 47 10.93 6.28 -2.41
CA TYR A 47 12.07 5.39 -2.53
C TYR A 47 12.66 5.38 -3.96
N LYS A 48 11.81 5.20 -4.99
CA LYS A 48 12.22 5.21 -6.40
C LYS A 48 12.88 6.53 -6.77
N GLN A 49 12.33 7.67 -6.34
CA GLN A 49 12.93 9.00 -6.55
C GLN A 49 14.30 9.14 -5.89
N LYS A 50 14.44 8.75 -4.62
CA LYS A 50 15.73 8.80 -3.89
C LYS A 50 16.81 7.91 -4.48
N LYS A 51 16.42 6.84 -5.18
CA LYS A 51 17.35 5.92 -5.85
C LYS A 51 17.61 6.28 -7.32
N GLY A 52 17.01 7.36 -7.83
CA GLY A 52 17.15 7.76 -9.24
C GLY A 52 16.54 6.76 -10.22
N LEU A 53 15.51 6.02 -9.79
CA LEU A 53 14.79 5.03 -10.59
C LEU A 53 13.52 5.62 -11.26
N LEU A 54 13.28 6.93 -11.08
CA LEU A 54 12.15 7.71 -11.59
C LEU A 54 12.65 8.93 -12.34
#